data_AF-A0A8S1B0G5-F1
#
_entry.id   AF-A0A8S1B0G5-F1
#
_cell.length_a   1.000
_cell.length_b   1.000
_cell.length_c   1.000
_cell.angle_alpha   90.00
_cell.angle_beta   90.00
_cell.angle_gamma   90.00
#
_symmetry.space_group_name_H-M   'P 1'
#
loop_
_entity.id
_entity.type
_entity.pdbx_description
1 polymer ?
#
loop_
_entity_poly.entity_id
_entity_poly.type
_entity_poly.pdbx_seq_one_letter_code
_entity_poly.pdbx_strand_id
1 'polypeptide(L)'
;MEPPPEPVEPEPVEAEQPSDNESAAKAKEARAQASIKEREREVQRALATSLRDRDKEREYHKRDEAVQHFNALLADLVRNPDLPWRDAKKQLKKDHRYSLAELLTKDDKERLFVQHTSALAAKRRDKLRALLQERNITCTAHWRDVRAMLADEPTAPVYSSASQMEREFRDYQRDKQSAAKTAMRQLLLETRSITHKSLSAVKENPNALQHVLDALKHDARYTALDHIAEERQQIITTYLEELEKKGPPPPPTATEPSRRTKQ
;
A
#
# COMPACT_ATOMS: atom_id res chain seq x y z
N MET A 1 -78.45 66.69 -37.76
CA MET A 1 -77.53 67.73 -38.24
C MET A 1 -77.37 68.70 -37.08
N GLU A 2 -76.24 68.61 -36.38
CA GLU A 2 -75.73 69.67 -35.50
C GLU A 2 -74.19 69.55 -35.52
N PRO A 3 -73.45 70.63 -35.79
CA PRO A 3 -72.00 70.65 -35.85
C PRO A 3 -71.38 70.81 -34.45
N PRO A 4 -70.07 70.57 -34.29
CA PRO A 4 -69.43 70.28 -33.01
C PRO A 4 -69.02 71.55 -32.26
N PRO A 5 -68.81 71.50 -30.94
CA PRO A 5 -67.95 72.46 -30.27
C PRO A 5 -66.49 71.93 -30.20
N GLU A 6 -65.61 72.91 -30.44
CA GLU A 6 -64.17 72.88 -30.70
C GLU A 6 -63.28 72.37 -29.54
N PRO A 7 -62.00 72.03 -29.85
CA PRO A 7 -61.13 71.26 -28.98
C PRO A 7 -60.53 72.14 -27.87
N VAL A 8 -60.56 71.64 -26.64
CA VAL A 8 -59.72 72.15 -25.57
C VAL A 8 -58.34 71.50 -25.75
N GLU A 9 -57.33 72.30 -26.11
CA GLU A 9 -55.93 71.86 -26.12
C GLU A 9 -55.57 71.33 -24.73
N PRO A 10 -54.91 70.16 -24.61
CA PRO A 10 -54.49 69.67 -23.32
C PRO A 10 -53.34 70.54 -22.82
N GLU A 11 -53.49 71.09 -21.60
CA GLU A 11 -52.34 71.57 -20.84
C GLU A 11 -51.28 70.47 -20.76
N PRO A 12 -49.98 70.81 -20.80
CA PRO A 12 -48.94 69.81 -20.69
C PRO A 12 -49.02 69.23 -19.27
N VAL A 13 -49.62 68.04 -19.15
CA VAL A 13 -49.44 67.19 -17.98
C VAL A 13 -47.95 66.96 -17.85
N GLU A 14 -47.34 67.65 -16.88
CA GLU A 14 -46.00 67.34 -16.39
C GLU A 14 -45.95 65.84 -16.18
N ALA A 15 -45.18 65.15 -17.02
CA ALA A 15 -44.85 63.76 -16.76
C ALA A 15 -44.11 63.76 -15.42
N GLU A 16 -44.83 63.42 -14.34
CA GLU A 16 -44.27 63.21 -13.01
C GLU A 16 -43.09 62.26 -13.16
N GLN A 17 -41.89 62.83 -13.14
CA GLN A 17 -40.68 62.01 -13.02
C GLN A 17 -40.83 61.28 -11.69
N PRO A 18 -40.75 59.94 -11.67
CA PRO A 18 -40.92 59.20 -10.43
C PRO A 18 -39.92 59.74 -9.42
N SER A 19 -40.44 60.21 -8.27
CA SER A 19 -39.60 60.81 -7.24
C SER A 19 -38.42 59.88 -6.92
N ASP A 20 -37.21 60.43 -6.80
CA ASP A 20 -35.98 59.67 -6.51
C ASP A 20 -36.09 58.75 -5.28
N ASN A 21 -37.06 59.02 -4.41
CA ASN A 21 -37.34 58.23 -3.21
C ASN A 21 -38.10 56.92 -3.50
N GLU A 22 -39.05 56.90 -4.45
CA GLU A 22 -39.76 55.66 -4.85
C GLU A 22 -38.85 54.72 -5.64
N SER A 23 -37.99 55.26 -6.49
CA SER A 23 -37.03 54.46 -7.26
C SER A 23 -35.98 53.82 -6.34
N ALA A 24 -35.53 54.55 -5.30
CA ALA A 24 -34.63 54.03 -4.27
C ALA A 24 -35.28 52.93 -3.41
N ALA A 25 -36.55 53.06 -3.04
CA ALA A 25 -37.29 52.05 -2.28
C ALA A 25 -37.45 50.74 -3.07
N LYS A 26 -37.88 50.84 -4.35
CA LYS A 26 -37.99 49.69 -5.26
C LYS A 26 -36.63 49.01 -5.51
N ALA A 27 -35.54 49.78 -5.61
CA ALA A 27 -34.19 49.23 -5.73
C ALA A 27 -33.73 48.48 -4.47
N LYS A 28 -34.08 48.96 -3.27
CA LYS A 28 -33.76 48.29 -2.01
C LYS A 28 -34.54 46.98 -1.85
N GLU A 29 -35.82 46.98 -2.23
CA GLU A 29 -36.66 45.78 -2.22
C GLU A 29 -36.20 44.74 -3.25
N ALA A 30 -35.85 45.18 -4.47
CA ALA A 30 -35.29 44.30 -5.49
C ALA A 30 -33.95 43.66 -5.06
N ARG A 31 -33.09 44.42 -4.36
CA ARG A 31 -31.85 43.87 -3.77
C ARG A 31 -32.14 42.86 -2.65
N ALA A 32 -33.12 43.14 -1.80
CA ALA A 32 -33.52 42.22 -0.74
C ALA A 32 -34.12 40.91 -1.30
N GLN A 33 -35.00 41.00 -2.29
CA GLN A 33 -35.57 39.85 -3.00
C GLN A 33 -34.49 39.06 -3.76
N ALA A 34 -33.55 39.74 -4.41
CA ALA A 34 -32.41 39.09 -5.05
C ALA A 34 -31.53 38.33 -4.04
N SER A 35 -31.27 38.92 -2.87
CA SER A 35 -30.51 38.27 -1.80
C SER A 35 -31.23 37.05 -1.21
N ILE A 36 -32.55 37.12 -0.99
CA ILE A 36 -33.35 35.99 -0.52
C ILE A 36 -33.33 34.87 -1.57
N LYS A 37 -33.56 35.20 -2.84
CA LYS A 37 -33.54 34.23 -3.94
C LYS A 37 -32.17 33.59 -4.13
N GLU A 38 -31.09 34.34 -3.94
CA GLU A 38 -29.72 33.82 -3.99
C GLU A 38 -29.45 32.85 -2.84
N ARG A 39 -29.84 33.20 -1.62
CA ARG A 39 -29.71 32.33 -0.45
C ARG A 39 -30.55 31.05 -0.58
N GLU A 40 -31.78 31.16 -1.07
CA GLU A 40 -32.63 30.00 -1.37
C GLU A 40 -31.97 29.08 -2.41
N ARG A 41 -31.37 29.67 -3.45
CA ARG A 41 -30.62 28.92 -4.47
C ARG A 41 -29.40 28.22 -3.88
N GLU A 42 -28.69 28.84 -2.95
CA GLU A 42 -27.57 28.21 -2.23
C GLU A 42 -28.03 27.06 -1.36
N VAL A 43 -29.10 27.23 -0.58
CA VAL A 43 -29.70 26.17 0.24
C VAL A 43 -30.14 25.00 -0.65
N GLN A 44 -30.79 25.26 -1.77
CA GLN A 44 -31.20 24.22 -2.72
C GLN A 44 -30.00 23.47 -3.31
N ARG A 45 -28.92 24.18 -3.66
CA ARG A 45 -27.67 23.54 -4.13
C ARG A 45 -27.04 22.68 -3.05
N ALA A 46 -26.94 23.19 -1.82
CA ALA A 46 -26.36 22.46 -0.69
C ALA A 46 -27.17 21.19 -0.36
N LEU A 47 -28.50 21.31 -0.36
CA LEU A 47 -29.40 20.17 -0.17
C LEU A 47 -29.26 19.14 -1.30
N ALA A 48 -29.21 19.59 -2.56
CA ALA A 48 -29.02 18.69 -3.71
C ALA A 48 -27.68 17.94 -3.64
N THR A 49 -26.60 18.60 -3.23
CA THR A 49 -25.29 17.96 -3.01
C THR A 49 -25.36 16.96 -1.86
N SER A 50 -25.91 17.36 -0.71
CA SER A 50 -26.06 16.48 0.46
C SER A 50 -26.88 15.23 0.16
N LEU A 51 -27.99 15.37 -0.59
CA LEU A 51 -28.80 14.22 -1.03
C LEU A 51 -28.00 13.29 -1.93
N ARG A 52 -27.27 13.82 -2.93
CA ARG A 52 -26.43 13.01 -3.82
C ARG A 52 -25.34 12.27 -3.06
N ASP A 53 -24.69 12.92 -2.09
CA ASP A 53 -23.62 12.29 -1.33
C ASP A 53 -24.16 11.21 -0.40
N ARG A 54 -25.32 11.44 0.23
CA ARG A 54 -26.01 10.41 1.02
C ARG A 54 -26.43 9.21 0.18
N ASP A 55 -26.91 9.45 -1.04
CA ASP A 55 -27.30 8.36 -1.94
C ASP A 55 -26.08 7.55 -2.40
N LYS A 56 -24.96 8.21 -2.73
CA LYS A 56 -23.69 7.53 -3.01
C LYS A 56 -23.21 6.69 -1.82
N GLU A 57 -23.28 7.24 -0.60
CA GLU A 57 -22.87 6.54 0.62
C GLU A 57 -23.73 5.30 0.87
N ARG A 58 -25.05 5.41 0.69
CA ARG A 58 -25.97 4.26 0.78
C ARG A 58 -25.63 3.17 -0.24
N GLU A 59 -25.39 3.54 -1.50
CA GLU A 59 -25.02 2.57 -2.53
C GLU A 59 -23.64 1.93 -2.26
N TYR A 60 -22.70 2.71 -1.72
CA TYR A 60 -21.41 2.18 -1.27
C TYR A 60 -21.58 1.16 -0.15
N HIS A 61 -22.38 1.46 0.88
CA HIS A 61 -22.65 0.53 1.98
C HIS A 61 -23.29 -0.77 1.51
N LYS A 62 -24.31 -0.72 0.65
CA LYS A 62 -24.92 -1.93 0.07
C LYS A 62 -23.91 -2.76 -0.70
N ARG A 63 -23.02 -2.11 -1.46
CA ARG A 63 -21.96 -2.80 -2.19
C ARG A 63 -20.93 -3.41 -1.24
N ASP A 64 -20.54 -2.71 -0.18
CA ASP A 64 -19.60 -3.21 0.82
C ASP A 64 -20.19 -4.41 1.57
N GLU A 65 -21.47 -4.37 1.96
CA GLU A 65 -22.21 -5.51 2.52
C GLU A 65 -22.18 -6.71 1.57
N ALA A 66 -22.42 -6.50 0.28
CA ALA A 66 -22.33 -7.56 -0.73
C ALA A 66 -20.89 -8.14 -0.83
N VAL A 67 -19.85 -7.31 -0.72
CA VAL A 67 -18.45 -7.75 -0.65
C VAL A 67 -18.20 -8.58 0.60
N GLN A 68 -18.67 -8.13 1.77
CA GLN A 68 -18.51 -8.83 3.04
C GLN A 68 -19.21 -10.20 3.03
N HIS A 69 -20.46 -10.26 2.54
CA HIS A 69 -21.18 -11.52 2.38
C HIS A 69 -20.45 -12.48 1.44
N PHE A 70 -19.94 -11.98 0.32
CA PHE A 70 -19.18 -12.81 -0.61
C PHE A 70 -17.87 -13.32 0.00
N ASN A 71 -17.14 -12.46 0.73
CA ASN A 71 -15.91 -12.85 1.43
C ASN A 71 -16.17 -13.89 2.53
N ALA A 72 -17.27 -13.76 3.28
CA ALA A 72 -17.68 -14.76 4.27
C ALA A 72 -17.97 -16.11 3.60
N LEU A 73 -18.68 -16.09 2.47
CA LEU A 73 -18.97 -17.29 1.68
C LEU A 73 -17.68 -17.95 1.15
N LEU A 74 -16.72 -17.15 0.66
CA LEU A 74 -15.40 -17.62 0.25
C LEU A 74 -14.63 -18.25 1.41
N ALA A 75 -14.63 -17.62 2.58
CA ALA A 75 -13.95 -18.13 3.77
C ALA A 75 -14.48 -19.52 4.19
N ASP A 76 -15.80 -19.72 4.10
CA ASP A 76 -16.43 -20.98 4.50
C ASP A 76 -16.19 -22.10 3.48
N LEU A 77 -16.41 -21.81 2.19
CA LEU A 77 -16.48 -22.82 1.13
C LEU A 77 -15.19 -23.00 0.32
N VAL A 78 -14.35 -21.97 0.23
CA VAL A 78 -13.08 -22.00 -0.51
C VAL A 78 -11.93 -22.05 0.50
N ARG A 79 -11.51 -23.26 0.85
CA ARG A 79 -10.37 -23.50 1.75
C ARG A 79 -9.09 -23.90 1.03
N ASN A 80 -9.21 -24.38 -0.20
CA ASN A 80 -8.06 -24.75 -1.03
C ASN A 80 -7.62 -23.54 -1.87
N PRO A 81 -6.39 -23.00 -1.66
CA PRO A 81 -5.86 -21.89 -2.45
C PRO A 81 -5.65 -22.24 -3.93
N ASP A 82 -5.48 -23.51 -4.27
CA ASP A 82 -5.22 -23.97 -5.63
C ASP A 82 -6.53 -24.32 -6.40
N LEU A 83 -7.70 -24.06 -5.81
CA LEU A 83 -8.99 -24.28 -6.47
C LEU A 83 -9.16 -23.30 -7.65
N PRO A 84 -9.52 -23.77 -8.87
CA PRO A 84 -9.75 -22.86 -9.98
C PRO A 84 -11.10 -22.16 -9.84
N TRP A 85 -11.17 -20.89 -10.28
CA TRP A 85 -12.38 -20.07 -10.20
C TRP A 85 -13.61 -20.74 -10.82
N ARG A 86 -13.45 -21.44 -11.94
CA ARG A 86 -14.55 -22.15 -12.61
C ARG A 86 -15.25 -23.14 -11.69
N ASP A 87 -14.49 -23.88 -10.90
CA ASP A 87 -15.02 -24.93 -10.04
C ASP A 87 -15.49 -24.36 -8.70
N ALA A 88 -14.74 -23.39 -8.15
CA ALA A 88 -15.19 -22.59 -7.00
C ALA A 88 -16.55 -21.93 -7.28
N LYS A 89 -16.71 -21.27 -8.44
CA LYS A 89 -17.96 -20.62 -8.84
C LYS A 89 -19.14 -21.58 -8.91
N LYS A 90 -18.93 -22.81 -9.41
CA LYS A 90 -19.98 -23.85 -9.43
C LYS A 90 -20.39 -24.25 -8.01
N GLN A 91 -19.44 -24.37 -7.08
CA GLN A 91 -19.71 -24.67 -5.69
C GLN A 91 -20.44 -23.51 -4.99
N LEU A 92 -19.93 -22.29 -5.13
CA LEU A 92 -20.48 -21.07 -4.51
C LEU A 92 -21.94 -20.85 -4.94
N LYS A 93 -22.27 -21.05 -6.23
CA LYS A 93 -23.64 -20.88 -6.75
C LYS A 93 -24.68 -21.84 -6.17
N LYS A 94 -24.27 -22.95 -5.53
CA LYS A 94 -25.19 -23.88 -4.87
C LYS A 94 -25.61 -23.40 -3.48
N ASP A 95 -24.85 -22.49 -2.89
CA ASP A 95 -25.14 -21.91 -1.58
C ASP A 95 -26.09 -20.72 -1.75
N HIS A 96 -27.18 -20.69 -0.96
CA HIS A 96 -28.17 -19.63 -1.00
C HIS A 96 -27.55 -18.24 -0.78
N ARG A 97 -26.49 -18.12 0.02
CA ARG A 97 -25.82 -16.85 0.32
C ARG A 97 -25.15 -16.23 -0.91
N TYR A 98 -24.98 -16.96 -2.01
CA TYR A 98 -24.44 -16.40 -3.24
C TYR A 98 -25.29 -15.28 -3.84
N SER A 99 -26.62 -15.30 -3.61
CA SER A 99 -27.52 -14.23 -4.03
C SER A 99 -27.35 -12.94 -3.21
N LEU A 100 -26.86 -13.02 -1.97
CA LEU A 100 -26.56 -11.84 -1.14
C LEU A 100 -25.46 -10.95 -1.74
N ALA A 101 -24.70 -11.49 -2.69
CA ALA A 101 -23.66 -10.78 -3.42
C ALA A 101 -24.10 -10.36 -4.84
N GLU A 102 -25.41 -10.26 -5.13
CA GLU A 102 -25.94 -9.92 -6.47
C GLU A 102 -25.49 -8.55 -7.00
N LEU A 103 -25.25 -7.58 -6.10
CA LEU A 103 -24.72 -6.25 -6.47
C LEU A 103 -23.28 -6.28 -7.01
N LEU A 104 -22.56 -7.39 -6.82
CA LEU A 104 -21.21 -7.54 -7.34
C LEU A 104 -21.25 -8.08 -8.76
N THR A 105 -20.47 -7.44 -9.63
CA THR A 105 -20.26 -7.94 -10.99
C THR A 105 -19.56 -9.28 -10.98
N LYS A 106 -19.62 -10.00 -12.12
CA LYS A 106 -18.88 -11.26 -12.28
C LYS A 106 -17.37 -11.06 -12.04
N ASP A 107 -16.82 -9.96 -12.52
CA ASP A 107 -15.39 -9.66 -12.44
C ASP A 107 -14.99 -9.25 -11.02
N ASP A 108 -15.85 -8.54 -10.29
CA ASP A 108 -15.65 -8.27 -8.87
C ASP A 108 -15.58 -9.54 -8.04
N LYS A 109 -16.50 -10.49 -8.28
CA LYS A 109 -16.50 -11.79 -7.59
C LYS A 109 -15.23 -12.59 -7.90
N GLU A 110 -14.77 -12.59 -9.15
CA GLU A 110 -13.54 -13.26 -9.54
C GLU A 110 -12.30 -12.61 -8.90
N ARG A 111 -12.25 -11.27 -8.86
CA ARG A 111 -11.19 -10.52 -8.19
C ARG A 111 -11.13 -10.82 -6.70
N LEU A 112 -12.27 -10.82 -6.00
CA LEU A 112 -12.36 -11.17 -4.58
C LEU A 112 -11.94 -12.63 -4.33
N PHE A 113 -12.32 -13.54 -5.23
CA PHE A 113 -11.87 -14.93 -5.18
C PHE A 113 -10.34 -15.04 -5.28
N VAL A 114 -9.72 -14.37 -6.25
CA VAL A 114 -8.26 -14.36 -6.43
C VAL A 114 -7.55 -13.75 -5.21
N GLN A 115 -8.10 -12.67 -4.65
CA GLN A 115 -7.57 -12.07 -3.42
C GLN A 115 -7.63 -13.05 -2.24
N HIS A 116 -8.76 -13.74 -2.09
CA HIS A 116 -8.96 -14.74 -1.03
C HIS A 116 -8.01 -15.94 -1.18
N THR A 117 -7.93 -16.55 -2.36
CA THR A 117 -7.03 -17.68 -2.60
C THR A 117 -5.55 -17.28 -2.47
N SER A 118 -5.18 -16.07 -2.87
CA SER A 118 -3.85 -15.51 -2.64
C SER A 118 -3.55 -15.35 -1.14
N ALA A 119 -4.51 -14.87 -0.34
CA ALA A 119 -4.37 -14.76 1.11
C ALA A 119 -4.24 -16.14 1.78
N LEU A 120 -4.97 -17.15 1.30
CA LEU A 120 -4.82 -18.54 1.76
C LEU A 120 -3.46 -19.12 1.38
N ALA A 121 -2.99 -18.89 0.16
CA ALA A 121 -1.66 -19.32 -0.28
C ALA A 121 -0.55 -18.67 0.55
N ALA A 122 -0.67 -17.37 0.86
CA ALA A 122 0.24 -16.66 1.74
C ALA A 122 0.25 -17.27 3.14
N LYS A 123 -0.93 -17.47 3.77
CA LYS A 123 -1.03 -18.13 5.08
C LYS A 123 -0.41 -19.54 5.09
N ARG A 124 -0.60 -20.32 4.02
CA ARG A 124 0.02 -21.64 3.86
C ARG A 124 1.55 -21.54 3.83
N ARG A 125 2.09 -20.60 3.06
CA ARG A 125 3.53 -20.33 2.97
C ARG A 125 4.10 -19.84 4.30
N ASP A 126 3.40 -18.98 5.02
CA ASP A 126 3.84 -18.46 6.32
C ASP A 126 3.93 -19.59 7.36
N LYS A 127 2.97 -20.53 7.36
CA LYS A 127 3.04 -21.74 8.18
C LYS A 127 4.27 -22.59 7.85
N LEU A 128 4.57 -22.79 6.56
CA LEU A 128 5.77 -23.53 6.14
C LEU A 128 7.03 -22.84 6.68
N ARG A 129 7.12 -21.52 6.48
CA ARG A 129 8.27 -20.72 6.94
C ARG A 129 8.43 -20.74 8.45
N ALA A 130 7.33 -20.69 9.20
CA ALA A 130 7.35 -20.81 10.65
C ALA A 130 7.91 -22.17 11.10
N LEU A 131 7.46 -23.28 10.49
CA LEU A 131 7.99 -24.62 10.80
C LEU A 131 9.48 -24.75 10.45
N LEU A 132 9.89 -24.26 9.27
CA LEU A 132 11.30 -24.26 8.87
C LEU A 132 12.17 -23.45 9.83
N GLN A 133 11.64 -22.35 10.35
CA GLN A 133 12.33 -21.51 11.34
C GLN A 133 12.41 -22.21 12.70
N GLU A 134 11.32 -22.79 13.19
CA GLU A 134 11.26 -23.53 14.46
C GLU A 134 12.23 -24.72 14.47
N ARG A 135 12.35 -25.41 13.33
CA ARG A 135 13.29 -26.53 13.13
C ARG A 135 14.72 -26.07 12.81
N ASN A 136 14.99 -24.77 12.85
CA ASN A 136 16.31 -24.17 12.60
C ASN A 136 16.94 -24.61 11.25
N ILE A 137 16.11 -24.76 10.21
CA ILE A 137 16.59 -25.22 8.89
C ILE A 137 17.57 -24.22 8.30
N THR A 138 18.77 -24.68 7.96
CA THR A 138 19.83 -23.82 7.41
C THR A 138 19.52 -23.42 5.96
N CYS A 139 20.11 -22.31 5.49
CA CYS A 139 19.99 -21.91 4.08
C CYS A 139 20.70 -22.87 3.12
N THR A 140 21.55 -23.76 3.62
CA THR A 140 22.24 -24.83 2.86
C THR A 140 21.53 -26.18 2.91
N ALA A 141 20.42 -26.30 3.64
CA ALA A 141 19.71 -27.57 3.78
C ALA A 141 19.23 -28.12 2.44
N HIS A 142 19.29 -29.45 2.28
CA HIS A 142 18.80 -30.11 1.08
C HIS A 142 17.30 -30.37 1.16
N TRP A 143 16.61 -30.18 0.04
CA TRP A 143 15.17 -30.40 -0.04
C TRP A 143 14.75 -31.82 0.37
N ARG A 144 15.54 -32.85 0.04
CA ARG A 144 15.24 -34.23 0.38
C ARG A 144 15.08 -34.42 1.90
N ASP A 145 16.00 -33.85 2.66
CA ASP A 145 16.05 -34.02 4.12
C ASP A 145 14.97 -33.17 4.79
N VAL A 146 14.75 -31.95 4.29
CA VAL A 146 13.65 -31.08 4.74
C VAL A 146 12.29 -31.71 4.45
N ARG A 147 12.11 -32.33 3.28
CA ARG A 147 10.88 -33.03 2.92
C ARG A 147 10.63 -34.23 3.81
N ALA A 148 11.66 -34.99 4.16
CA ALA A 148 11.54 -36.11 5.10
C ALA A 148 11.09 -35.60 6.48
N MET A 149 11.74 -34.55 7.00
CA MET A 149 11.33 -33.91 8.26
C MET A 149 9.87 -33.42 8.21
N LEU A 150 9.47 -32.73 7.15
CA LEU A 150 8.10 -32.21 7.01
C LEU A 150 7.04 -33.32 6.87
N ALA A 151 7.42 -34.52 6.40
CA ALA A 151 6.50 -35.65 6.31
C ALA A 151 6.11 -36.19 7.70
N ASP A 152 7.00 -36.04 8.68
CA ASP A 152 6.77 -36.45 10.06
C ASP A 152 6.02 -35.38 10.89
N GLU A 153 5.85 -34.17 10.35
CA GLU A 153 5.18 -33.05 11.02
C GLU A 153 3.66 -33.01 10.74
N PRO A 154 2.79 -33.31 11.72
CA PRO A 154 1.34 -33.33 11.51
C PRO A 154 0.76 -31.96 11.15
N THR A 155 1.43 -30.89 11.56
CA THR A 155 1.01 -29.50 11.33
C THR A 155 1.56 -28.92 10.02
N ALA A 156 2.33 -29.71 9.26
CA ALA A 156 2.91 -29.27 8.00
C ALA A 156 1.82 -28.83 7.00
N PRO A 157 2.01 -27.68 6.33
CA PRO A 157 1.07 -27.23 5.32
C PRO A 157 1.02 -28.18 4.13
N VAL A 158 -0.19 -28.47 3.65
CA VAL A 158 -0.41 -29.33 2.47
C VAL A 158 -0.37 -28.51 1.18
N TYR A 159 0.43 -28.96 0.23
CA TYR A 159 0.55 -28.38 -1.11
C TYR A 159 -0.01 -29.32 -2.17
N SER A 160 -0.42 -28.76 -3.30
CA SER A 160 -0.95 -29.55 -4.42
C SER A 160 0.11 -30.43 -5.08
N SER A 161 1.39 -30.08 -4.96
CA SER A 161 2.50 -30.91 -5.42
C SER A 161 3.76 -30.71 -4.58
N ALA A 162 4.62 -31.73 -4.56
CA ALA A 162 5.93 -31.64 -3.90
C ALA A 162 6.81 -30.55 -4.52
N SER A 163 6.75 -30.35 -5.85
CA SER A 163 7.50 -29.32 -6.55
C SER A 163 7.07 -27.89 -6.18
N GLN A 164 5.79 -27.69 -5.86
CA GLN A 164 5.30 -26.40 -5.36
C GLN A 164 5.88 -26.11 -3.97
N MET A 165 5.86 -27.09 -3.06
CA MET A 165 6.46 -26.94 -1.73
C MET A 165 7.99 -26.74 -1.81
N GLU A 166 8.68 -27.44 -2.71
CA GLU A 166 10.11 -27.26 -2.96
C GLU A 166 10.46 -25.85 -3.42
N ARG A 167 9.64 -25.26 -4.31
CA ARG A 167 9.83 -23.87 -4.75
C ARG A 167 9.73 -22.91 -3.57
N GLU A 168 8.72 -23.06 -2.72
CA GLU A 168 8.55 -22.24 -1.51
C GLU A 168 9.72 -22.41 -0.53
N PHE A 169 10.26 -23.62 -0.40
CA PHE A 169 11.46 -23.88 0.38
C PHE A 169 12.69 -23.17 -0.21
N ARG A 170 12.90 -23.22 -1.53
CA ARG A 170 14.00 -22.51 -2.19
C ARG A 170 13.88 -21.00 -2.04
N ASP A 171 12.67 -20.47 -2.11
CA ASP A 171 12.41 -19.05 -1.83
C ASP A 171 12.75 -18.70 -0.37
N TYR A 172 12.39 -19.57 0.60
CA TYR A 172 12.81 -19.41 1.99
C TYR A 172 14.34 -19.43 2.15
N GLN A 173 15.05 -20.34 1.48
CA GLN A 173 16.52 -20.40 1.51
C GLN A 173 17.16 -19.10 1.01
N ARG A 174 16.68 -18.58 -0.13
CA ARG A 174 17.14 -17.31 -0.70
C ARG A 174 16.90 -16.15 0.27
N ASP A 175 15.70 -16.08 0.86
CA ASP A 175 15.36 -15.01 1.79
C ASP A 175 16.22 -15.08 3.07
N LYS A 176 16.45 -16.29 3.60
CA LYS A 176 17.32 -16.52 4.76
C LYS A 176 18.77 -16.12 4.46
N GLN A 177 19.27 -16.44 3.28
CA GLN A 177 20.61 -16.03 2.85
C GLN A 177 20.70 -14.50 2.67
N SER A 178 19.67 -13.87 2.08
CA SER A 178 19.59 -12.41 1.96
C SER A 178 19.57 -11.72 3.34
N ALA A 179 18.80 -12.26 4.29
CA ALA A 179 18.78 -11.78 5.66
C ALA A 179 20.16 -11.91 6.34
N ALA A 180 20.87 -13.03 6.16
CA ALA A 180 22.23 -13.21 6.68
C ALA A 180 23.22 -12.19 6.09
N LYS A 181 23.13 -11.90 4.79
CA LYS A 181 23.95 -10.86 4.13
C LYS A 181 23.65 -9.46 4.68
N THR A 182 22.38 -9.16 4.92
CA THR A 182 21.97 -7.88 5.55
C THR A 182 22.48 -7.79 6.99
N ALA A 183 22.37 -8.86 7.77
CA ALA A 183 22.91 -8.92 9.13
C ALA A 183 24.44 -8.75 9.15
N MET A 184 25.16 -9.33 8.19
CA MET A 184 26.61 -9.10 8.02
C MET A 184 26.95 -7.63 7.73
N ARG A 185 26.18 -6.94 6.87
CA ARG A 185 26.36 -5.50 6.64
C ARG A 185 26.11 -4.68 7.90
N GLN A 186 25.11 -5.07 8.69
CA GLN A 186 24.81 -4.44 9.96
C GLN A 186 25.93 -4.65 10.99
N LEU A 187 26.53 -5.84 11.05
CA LEU A 187 27.73 -6.11 11.85
C LEU A 187 28.87 -5.16 11.47
N LEU A 188 29.13 -4.99 10.17
CA LEU A 188 30.19 -4.10 9.69
C LEU A 188 29.95 -2.64 10.12
N LEU A 189 28.71 -2.17 10.08
CA LEU A 189 28.33 -0.84 10.57
C LEU A 189 28.54 -0.67 12.08
N GLU A 190 28.33 -1.73 12.87
CA GLU A 190 28.46 -1.71 14.33
C GLU A 190 29.92 -1.86 14.79
N THR A 191 30.80 -2.35 13.92
CA THR A 191 32.20 -2.67 14.25
C THR A 191 33.07 -1.42 14.21
N ARG A 192 33.17 -0.72 15.35
CA ARG A 192 33.87 0.57 15.49
C ARG A 192 35.35 0.58 15.10
N SER A 193 36.03 -0.57 15.14
CA SER A 193 37.44 -0.67 14.71
C SER A 193 37.61 -0.55 13.19
N ILE A 194 36.55 -0.74 12.41
CA ILE A 194 36.55 -0.56 10.96
C ILE A 194 36.21 0.90 10.64
N THR A 195 37.08 1.57 9.87
CA THR A 195 36.98 3.00 9.57
C THR A 195 37.29 3.31 8.11
N HIS A 196 37.14 4.56 7.69
CA HIS A 196 37.54 5.03 6.35
C HIS A 196 39.02 4.79 6.01
N LYS A 197 39.89 4.57 7.01
CA LYS A 197 41.31 4.27 6.81
C LYS A 197 41.58 2.77 6.64
N SER A 198 40.61 1.91 6.99
CA SER A 198 40.81 0.46 6.98
C SER A 198 41.14 -0.07 5.59
N LEU A 199 40.58 0.51 4.51
CA LEU A 199 40.93 0.08 3.16
C LEU A 199 42.38 0.41 2.79
N SER A 200 42.86 1.63 3.09
CA SER A 200 44.27 2.00 2.88
C SER A 200 45.21 1.10 3.67
N ALA A 201 44.88 0.83 4.95
CA ALA A 201 45.67 -0.06 5.79
C ALA A 201 45.78 -1.48 5.22
N VAL A 202 44.70 -2.01 4.63
CA VAL A 202 44.71 -3.32 3.96
C VAL A 202 45.54 -3.30 2.68
N LYS A 203 45.51 -2.21 1.90
CA LYS A 203 46.33 -2.05 0.68
C LYS A 203 47.83 -1.97 1.02
N GLU A 204 48.18 -1.33 2.13
CA GLU A 204 49.57 -1.15 2.58
C GLU A 204 50.12 -2.40 3.30
N ASN A 205 49.29 -3.09 4.06
CA ASN A 205 49.67 -4.26 4.84
C ASN A 205 48.59 -5.34 4.80
N PRO A 206 48.83 -6.48 4.12
CA PRO A 206 47.87 -7.59 4.08
C PRO A 206 47.46 -8.10 5.48
N ASN A 207 48.32 -7.98 6.49
CA ASN A 207 47.99 -8.38 7.86
C ASN A 207 46.90 -7.49 8.50
N ALA A 208 46.67 -6.28 7.98
CA ALA A 208 45.58 -5.41 8.46
C ALA A 208 44.19 -6.01 8.15
N LEU A 209 44.08 -6.81 7.09
CA LEU A 209 42.85 -7.54 6.80
C LEU A 209 42.57 -8.57 7.89
N GLN A 210 43.60 -9.23 8.41
CA GLN A 210 43.45 -10.21 9.48
C GLN A 210 42.87 -9.57 10.75
N HIS A 211 43.26 -8.33 11.09
CA HIS A 211 42.65 -7.61 12.21
C HIS A 211 41.16 -7.33 12.02
N VAL A 212 40.74 -6.99 10.79
CA VAL A 212 39.31 -6.84 10.45
C VAL A 212 38.59 -8.18 10.61
N LEU A 213 39.16 -9.27 10.11
CA LEU A 213 38.57 -10.61 10.22
C LEU A 213 38.51 -11.07 11.69
N ASP A 214 39.55 -10.81 12.48
CA ASP A 214 39.60 -11.17 13.91
C ASP A 214 38.55 -10.44 14.73
N ALA A 215 38.19 -9.20 14.36
CA ALA A 215 37.11 -8.47 14.99
C ALA A 215 35.71 -9.05 14.69
N LEU A 216 35.57 -9.81 13.59
CA LEU A 216 34.28 -10.30 13.08
C LEU A 216 34.07 -11.81 13.30
N LYS A 217 35.15 -12.60 13.36
CA LYS A 217 35.12 -14.08 13.26
C LYS A 217 34.30 -14.82 14.32
N HIS A 218 34.01 -14.18 15.45
CA HIS A 218 33.22 -14.78 16.53
C HIS A 218 31.76 -14.32 16.53
N ASP A 219 31.37 -13.37 15.68
CA ASP A 219 29.98 -12.92 15.58
C ASP A 219 29.16 -13.93 14.76
N ALA A 220 27.99 -14.29 15.27
CA ALA A 220 27.10 -15.26 14.62
C ALA A 220 26.68 -14.84 13.19
N ARG A 221 26.62 -13.54 12.91
CA ARG A 221 26.28 -13.00 11.57
C ARG A 221 27.41 -13.20 10.57
N TYR A 222 28.66 -13.27 11.05
CA TYR A 222 29.83 -13.59 10.24
C TYR A 222 29.88 -15.09 9.91
N THR A 223 29.70 -15.95 10.93
CA THR A 223 29.75 -17.42 10.76
C THR A 223 28.56 -17.96 9.98
N ALA A 224 27.40 -17.28 10.02
CA ALA A 224 26.22 -17.62 9.21
C ALA A 224 26.51 -17.67 7.69
N LEU A 225 27.59 -17.01 7.24
CA LEU A 225 28.00 -16.96 5.83
C LEU A 225 29.21 -17.85 5.51
N ASP A 226 29.61 -18.78 6.40
CA ASP A 226 30.78 -19.66 6.19
C ASP A 226 30.71 -20.49 4.88
N HIS A 227 29.50 -20.90 4.50
CA HIS A 227 29.23 -21.65 3.27
C HIS A 227 29.41 -20.83 1.98
N ILE A 228 29.50 -19.50 2.07
CA ILE A 228 29.71 -18.56 0.95
C ILE A 228 30.81 -17.55 1.30
N ALA A 229 31.99 -18.07 1.67
CA ALA A 229 33.13 -17.27 2.12
C ALA A 229 33.54 -16.18 1.11
N GLU A 230 33.50 -16.47 -0.19
CA GLU A 230 33.82 -15.50 -1.26
C GLU A 230 32.84 -14.32 -1.26
N GLU A 231 31.54 -14.58 -1.17
CA GLU A 231 30.53 -13.52 -1.11
C GLU A 231 30.64 -12.71 0.19
N ARG A 232 30.95 -13.37 1.30
CA ARG A 232 31.23 -12.67 2.58
C ARG A 232 32.43 -11.74 2.43
N GLN A 233 33.51 -12.21 1.82
CA GLN A 233 34.69 -11.37 1.54
C GLN A 233 34.34 -10.20 0.63
N GLN A 234 33.54 -10.43 -0.41
CA GLN A 234 33.05 -9.36 -1.29
C GLN A 234 32.24 -8.30 -0.52
N ILE A 235 31.35 -8.71 0.40
CA ILE A 235 30.60 -7.78 1.25
C ILE A 235 31.53 -6.91 2.10
N ILE A 236 32.58 -7.51 2.68
CA ILE A 236 33.58 -6.77 3.47
C ILE A 236 34.33 -5.79 2.58
N THR A 237 34.85 -6.23 1.43
CA THR A 237 35.60 -5.38 0.49
C THR A 237 34.76 -4.20 0.02
N THR A 238 33.53 -4.45 -0.42
CA THR A 238 32.62 -3.38 -0.88
C THR A 238 32.32 -2.38 0.25
N TYR A 239 32.14 -2.84 1.50
CA TYR A 239 31.94 -1.94 2.63
C TYR A 239 33.16 -1.05 2.90
N LEU A 240 34.38 -1.60 2.81
CA LEU A 240 35.62 -0.84 2.98
C LEU A 240 35.79 0.22 1.88
N GLU A 241 35.44 -0.10 0.63
CA GLU A 241 35.43 0.84 -0.50
C GLU A 241 34.43 1.98 -0.29
N GLU A 242 33.22 1.67 0.19
CA GLU A 242 32.23 2.67 0.53
C GLU A 242 32.68 3.60 1.67
N LEU A 243 33.37 3.07 2.68
CA LEU A 243 33.92 3.87 3.78
C LEU A 243 35.05 4.79 3.32
N GLU A 244 35.97 4.30 2.48
CA GLU A 244 37.06 5.12 1.89
C GLU A 244 36.46 6.28 1.08
N LYS A 245 35.42 6.00 0.28
CA LYS A 245 34.72 7.02 -0.51
C LYS A 245 33.94 8.04 0.33
N LYS A 246 33.33 7.61 1.45
CA LYS A 246 32.62 8.51 2.38
C LYS A 246 33.58 9.41 3.16
N GLY A 247 34.80 8.94 3.43
CA GLY A 247 35.78 9.67 4.20
C GLY A 247 35.44 9.73 5.71
N PRO A 248 36.09 10.62 6.48
CA PRO A 248 35.83 10.74 7.91
C PRO A 248 34.37 11.18 8.17
N PRO A 249 33.73 10.68 9.24
CA PRO A 249 32.38 11.12 9.60
C PRO A 249 32.36 12.64 9.84
N PRO A 250 31.31 13.35 9.39
CA PRO A 250 31.22 14.79 9.59
C PRO A 250 31.24 15.12 11.09
N PRO A 251 31.83 16.27 11.47
CA PRO A 251 31.84 16.68 12.88
C PRO A 251 30.40 16.84 13.38
N PRO A 252 30.13 16.60 14.68
CA PRO A 252 28.78 16.69 15.26
C PRO A 252 28.15 18.09 15.15
N THR A 253 28.92 19.09 14.73
CA THR A 253 28.50 20.48 14.50
C THR A 253 28.14 20.79 13.05
N ALA A 254 28.28 19.84 12.12
CA ALA A 254 27.89 20.04 10.73
C ALA A 254 26.38 19.80 10.54
N THR A 255 25.59 20.88 10.49
CA THR A 255 24.22 20.84 9.96
C THR A 255 24.24 20.40 8.49
N GLU A 256 23.44 19.38 8.14
CA GLU A 256 23.35 18.86 6.78
C GLU A 256 23.00 19.97 5.78
N PRO A 257 23.75 20.15 4.68
CA PRO A 257 23.31 21.02 3.61
C PRO A 257 22.15 20.35 2.88
N SER A 258 20.96 20.96 2.96
CA SER A 258 19.78 20.58 2.16
C SER A 258 20.18 20.34 0.70
N ARG A 259 20.11 19.08 0.25
CA ARG A 259 20.29 18.74 -1.16
C ARG A 259 19.20 19.46 -1.95
N ARG A 260 19.59 20.55 -2.61
CA ARG A 260 18.76 21.25 -3.59
C ARG A 260 18.60 20.33 -4.78
N THR A 261 17.47 19.64 -4.86
CA THR A 261 17.05 18.87 -6.03
C THR A 261 17.04 19.81 -7.23
N LYS A 262 17.90 19.57 -8.21
CA LYS A 262 17.83 20.30 -9.48
C LYS A 262 16.59 19.79 -10.22
N GLN A 263 15.65 20.71 -10.46
CA GLN A 263 14.65 20.58 -11.52
C GLN A 263 15.34 20.61 -12.89
#